data_AF-A0A355YF86-F1
#
_entry.id   AF-A0A355YF86-F1
#
_cell.length_a   1.000
_cell.length_b   1.000
_cell.length_c   1.000
_cell.angle_alpha   90.00
_cell.angle_beta   90.00
_cell.angle_gamma   90.00
#
_symmetry.space_group_name_H-M   'P 1'
#
loop_
_entity.id
_entity.type
_entity.pdbx_description
1 polymer ?
#
loop_
_entity_poly.entity_id
_entity_poly.type
_entity_poly.pdbx_seq_one_letter_code
_entity_poly.pdbx_strand_id
1 'polypeptide(L)' 'MNDPLKAPHALFDGSRLLVRGELREVVREAAARAGVAADGRPLLLLDDRTGQSLDLDLRGDAAQVLERLGARFPVPD' A
#
# COMPACT_ATOMS: atom_id res chain seq x y z
N MET A 1 -4.21 0.36 21.47
CA MET A 1 -3.31 0.70 20.36
C MET A 1 -4.09 0.69 19.06
N ASN A 2 -3.94 1.71 18.20
CA ASN A 2 -4.52 1.70 16.85
C ASN A 2 -3.55 0.96 15.94
N ASP A 3 -3.95 -0.17 15.35
CA ASP A 3 -3.10 -0.93 14.43
C ASP A 3 -2.89 -0.11 13.14
N PRO A 4 -1.68 0.39 12.85
CA PRO A 4 -1.42 1.20 11.66
C PRO A 4 -1.72 0.44 10.36
N LEU A 5 -1.66 -0.90 10.37
CA LEU A 5 -1.98 -1.71 9.20
C LEU A 5 -3.48 -1.77 8.89
N LYS A 6 -4.33 -1.31 9.82
CA LYS A 6 -5.78 -1.13 9.64
C LYS A 6 -6.16 0.32 9.31
N ALA A 7 -5.20 1.23 9.22
CA ALA A 7 -5.49 2.61 8.83
C ALA A 7 -6.02 2.66 7.38
N PRO A 8 -7.05 3.47 7.09
CA PRO A 8 -7.65 3.54 5.77
C PRO A 8 -6.70 4.23 4.79
N HIS A 9 -6.49 3.61 3.64
CA HIS A 9 -5.67 4.11 2.55
C HIS A 9 -6.40 3.92 1.22
N ALA A 10 -5.93 4.62 0.19
CA ALA A 10 -6.42 4.51 -1.17
C ALA A 10 -5.26 4.33 -2.15
N LEU A 11 -5.43 3.42 -3.11
CA LEU A 11 -4.50 3.15 -4.20
C LEU A 11 -5.05 3.73 -5.49
N PHE A 12 -4.20 4.44 -6.24
CA PHE A 12 -4.54 5.04 -7.53
C PHE A 12 -3.56 4.58 -8.62
N ASP A 13 -4.07 4.52 -9.85
CA ASP A 13 -3.28 4.55 -11.10
C ASP A 13 -3.63 5.86 -11.82
N GLY A 14 -2.71 6.82 -11.76
CA GLY A 14 -2.98 8.20 -12.17
C GLY A 14 -4.15 8.79 -11.38
N SER A 15 -5.20 9.22 -12.09
CA SER A 15 -6.42 9.78 -11.48
C SER A 15 -7.49 8.73 -11.16
N ARG A 16 -7.25 7.45 -11.44
CA ARG A 16 -8.23 6.38 -11.22
C ARG A 16 -8.02 5.74 -9.86
N LEU A 17 -9.06 5.75 -9.03
CA LEU A 17 -9.10 4.96 -7.79
C LEU A 17 -9.18 3.47 -8.13
N LEU A 18 -8.25 2.67 -7.60
CA LEU A 18 -8.20 1.23 -7.77
C LEU A 18 -8.83 0.50 -6.59
N VAL A 19 -8.46 0.87 -5.37
CA VAL A 19 -8.97 0.29 -4.12
C VAL A 19 -8.87 1.31 -2.99
N ARG A 20 -9.78 1.24 -2.02
CA ARG A 20 -9.77 2.00 -0.77
C ARG A 20 -10.15 1.06 0.36
N GLY A 21 -9.39 1.03 1.45
CA GLY A 21 -9.58 0.05 2.52
C GLY A 21 -8.44 0.06 3.55
N GLU A 22 -8.31 -1.01 4.33
CA GLU A 22 -7.21 -1.15 5.29
C GLU A 22 -5.86 -1.17 4.56
N LEU A 23 -4.85 -0.49 5.13
CA LEU A 23 -3.50 -0.40 4.55
C LEU A 23 -2.97 -1.76 4.08
N ARG A 24 -3.16 -2.82 4.87
CA ARG A 24 -2.74 -4.18 4.53
C ARG A 24 -3.36 -4.71 3.23
N GLU A 25 -4.65 -4.44 3.00
CA GLU A 25 -5.36 -4.88 1.79
C GLU A 25 -4.92 -4.07 0.58
N VAL A 26 -4.79 -2.75 0.77
CA VAL A 26 -4.36 -1.83 -0.29
C VAL A 26 -2.92 -2.15 -0.74
N VAL A 27 -2.01 -2.47 0.18
CA VAL A 27 -0.63 -2.88 -0.15
C VAL A 27 -0.59 -4.22 -0.90
N ARG A 28 -1.43 -5.19 -0.51
CA ARG A 28 -1.53 -6.47 -1.23
C ARG A 28 -1.93 -6.25 -2.69
N GLU A 29 -2.89 -5.36 -2.91
CA GLU A 29 -3.34 -5.00 -4.25
C GLU A 29 -2.25 -4.24 -5.04
N ALA A 30 -1.50 -3.33 -4.39
CA ALA A 30 -0.39 -2.65 -5.01
C ALA A 30 0.70 -3.62 -5.48
N ALA A 31 1.07 -4.60 -4.64
CA ALA A 31 2.04 -5.63 -4.98
C ALA A 31 1.59 -6.52 -6.14
N ALA A 32 0.31 -6.91 -6.17
CA ALA A 32 -0.25 -7.70 -7.26
C ALA A 32 -0.20 -6.96 -8.62
N ARG A 33 -0.30 -5.63 -8.60
CA ARG A 33 -0.31 -4.79 -9.82
C ARG A 33 1.06 -4.33 -10.27
N ALA A 34 2.02 -4.15 -9.36
CA ALA A 34 3.37 -3.69 -9.69
C ALA A 34 4.09 -4.61 -10.69
N GLY A 35 3.81 -5.92 -10.67
CA GLY A 35 4.35 -6.90 -11.61
C GLY A 35 3.58 -7.04 -12.93
N VAL A 36 2.38 -6.45 -13.03
CA VAL A 36 1.45 -6.63 -14.16
C VAL A 36 1.28 -5.34 -14.99
N ALA A 37 1.61 -4.17 -14.42
CA ALA A 37 1.46 -2.89 -15.10
C ALA A 37 2.38 -2.80 -16.34
N ALA A 38 1.82 -3.14 -17.50
CA ALA A 38 2.48 -3.11 -18.81
C ALA A 38 2.89 -1.69 -19.25
N ASP A 39 2.36 -0.66 -18.57
CA ASP A 39 2.41 0.73 -18.99
C ASP A 39 3.45 1.56 -18.22
N GLY A 40 4.08 0.98 -17.18
CA GLY A 40 5.06 1.67 -16.35
C GLY A 40 4.52 2.85 -15.52
N ARG A 41 3.20 3.03 -15.43
CA ARG A 41 2.59 4.12 -14.65
C ARG A 41 2.76 3.88 -13.15
N PRO A 42 3.17 4.91 -12.38
CA PRO A 42 3.37 4.76 -10.94
C PRO A 42 2.02 4.58 -10.24
N LEU A 43 1.98 3.63 -9.32
CA LEU A 43 0.88 3.51 -8.37
C LEU A 43 1.06 4.52 -7.24
N LEU A 44 0.00 5.24 -6.89
CA LEU A 44 0.01 6.21 -5.79
C LEU A 44 -0.81 5.66 -4.62
N LEU A 45 -0.19 5.57 -3.45
CA LEU A 45 -0.84 5.20 -2.20
C LEU A 45 -1.01 6.43 -1.32
N LEU A 46 -2.23 6.72 -0.88
CA LEU A 46 -2.53 7.85 -0.01
C LEU A 46 -3.18 7.37 1.29
N ASP A 47 -2.75 7.93 2.43
CA ASP A 47 -3.51 7.86 3.68
C ASP A 47 -4.82 8.63 3.47
N ASP A 48 -5.93 7.94 3.70
CA ASP A 48 -7.25 8.42 3.32
C ASP A 48 -7.83 9.46 4.29
N ARG A 49 -7.17 9.66 5.43
CA ARG A 49 -7.55 10.68 6.43
C ARG A 49 -6.80 11.98 6.22
N THR A 50 -5.54 11.90 5.81
CA THR A 50 -4.61 13.02 5.75
C THR A 50 -4.24 13.43 4.33
N GLY A 51 -4.45 12.55 3.35
CA GLY A 51 -3.98 12.72 1.97
C GLY A 51 -2.47 12.57 1.80
N GLN A 52 -1.74 12.14 2.84
CA GLN A 52 -0.29 11.94 2.76
C GLN A 52 0.04 10.71 1.91
N SER A 53 1.06 10.82 1.06
CA SER A 53 1.55 9.69 0.28
C SER A 53 2.37 8.71 1.12
N LEU A 54 2.23 7.43 0.85
CA LEU A 54 3.04 6.38 1.45
C LEU A 54 3.85 5.64 0.38
N ASP A 55 5.15 5.84 0.37
CA ASP A 55 6.07 5.09 -0.50
C ASP A 55 6.26 3.66 0.00
N LEU A 56 6.17 2.70 -0.92
CA LEU A 56 6.33 1.27 -0.67
C LEU A 56 7.39 0.68 -1.61
N ASP A 57 8.22 -0.19 -1.06
CA ASP A 57 9.08 -1.06 -1.86
C ASP A 57 8.29 -2.28 -2.33
N LEU A 58 7.82 -2.23 -3.58
CA LEU A 58 7.00 -3.28 -4.20
C LEU A 58 7.82 -4.40 -4.86
N ARG A 59 9.15 -4.45 -4.67
CA ARG A 59 9.99 -5.50 -5.24
C ARG A 59 9.77 -6.83 -4.53
N GLY A 60 9.45 -7.87 -5.30
CA GLY A 60 9.21 -9.23 -4.81
C GLY A 60 7.74 -9.63 -4.91
N ASP A 61 7.36 -10.67 -4.19
CA ASP A 61 5.95 -11.06 -4.06
C ASP A 61 5.22 -10.26 -2.97
N ALA A 62 3.88 -10.41 -2.90
CA ALA A 62 3.06 -9.70 -1.94
C ALA A 62 3.40 -10.02 -0.47
N ALA A 63 3.92 -11.22 -0.16
CA ALA A 63 4.29 -11.58 1.19
C ALA A 63 5.55 -10.82 1.65
N GLN A 64 6.55 -10.71 0.77
CA GLN A 64 7.77 -9.94 1.03
C GLN A 64 7.48 -8.44 1.22
N VAL A 65 6.57 -7.88 0.41
CA VAL A 65 6.14 -6.47 0.56
C VAL A 65 5.44 -6.25 1.91
N LEU A 66 4.55 -7.16 2.32
CA LEU A 66 3.84 -7.06 3.59
C LEU A 66 4.76 -7.25 4.80
N GLU A 67 5.79 -8.08 4.70
CA GLU A 67 6.81 -8.23 5.75
C GLU A 67 7.55 -6.91 5.99
N ARG A 68 8.03 -6.26 4.90
CA ARG A 68 8.69 -4.94 4.98
C ARG A 68 7.76 -3.87 5.53
N LEU A 69 6.49 -3.90 5.15
CA LEU A 69 5.48 -3.00 5.70
C LEU A 69 5.31 -3.20 7.22
N GLY A 70 5.22 -4.45 7.67
CA GLY A 70 5.13 -4.77 9.10
C GLY A 70 6.35 -4.28 9.88
N ALA A 71 7.55 -4.43 9.33
CA ALA A 71 8.79 -3.95 9.94
C ALA A 71 8.85 -2.40 10.06
N ARG A 72 8.19 -1.66 9.15
CA ARG A 72 8.09 -0.19 9.22
C ARG A 72 7.16 0.29 10.33
N PHE A 73 6.20 -0.54 10.73
CA PHE A 73 5.20 -0.23 11.73
C PHE A 73 5.20 -1.29 12.84
N PRO A 74 6.26 -1.33 13.68
CA PRO A 74 6.32 -2.28 14.77
C PRO A 74 5.14 -2.06 15.73
N VAL A 75 4.51 -3.15 16.18
CA VAL A 75 3.57 -3.08 17.31
C VAL A 75 4.39 -2.65 18.53
N PRO A 76 4.01 -1.58 19.24
CA PRO A 76 4.66 -1.25 20.51
C PRO A 76 4.51 -2.44 21.47
N ASP A 77 5.59 -2.82 22.16
CA ASP A 77 5.55 -3.79 23.27
C ASP A 77 4.46 -3.45 24.31
#